data_AF-A0A7G2K1H6-F1
#
_entry.id   AF-A0A7G2K1H6-F1
#
_cell.length_a   1.000
_cell.length_b   1.000
_cell.length_c   1.000
_cell.angle_alpha   90.00
_cell.angle_beta   90.00
_cell.angle_gamma   90.00
#
_symmetry.space_group_name_H-M   'P 1'
#
loop_
_entity.id
_entity.type
_entity.pdbx_description
1 polymer ?
#
loop_
_entity_poly.entity_id
_entity_poly.type
_entity_poly.pdbx_seq_one_letter_code
_entity_poly.pdbx_strand_id
1 'polypeptide(L)'
;MQGFIENVPFHFTHFYGVSKIATQVTEQRYPELYRHLVGKYGSIERVPKVADRFLRNAGNGLSVGQTQEDEFKRHVHKVPIDYDSWFNDSSQGSKSPYFDYTTFAQSSDLWSTLGYDNADGDNGFVSPKDTSQMATGGNETRPKSLIL
;
A
#
# COMPACT_ATOMS: atom_id res chain seq x y z
N MET A 1 -16.15 45.22 1.87
CA MET A 1 -17.02 44.20 2.51
C MET A 1 -16.08 43.22 3.20
N GLN A 2 -15.62 43.55 4.41
CA GLN A 2 -14.63 42.79 5.17
C GLN A 2 -15.39 41.88 6.13
N GLY A 3 -15.58 40.61 5.76
CA GLY A 3 -16.42 39.66 6.48
C GLY A 3 -15.60 38.62 7.24
N PHE A 4 -15.67 38.68 8.57
CA PHE A 4 -15.74 37.53 9.49
C PHE A 4 -14.69 36.40 9.34
N ILE A 5 -13.42 36.65 9.72
CA ILE A 5 -12.53 35.58 10.22
C ILE A 5 -11.76 36.05 11.45
N GLU A 6 -12.45 36.66 12.42
CA GLU A 6 -11.85 36.97 13.71
C GLU A 6 -12.84 36.55 14.81
N ASN A 7 -12.43 35.58 15.63
CA ASN A 7 -13.14 34.95 16.75
C ASN A 7 -13.66 33.52 16.54
N VAL A 8 -12.76 32.61 16.16
CA VAL A 8 -12.91 31.21 16.61
C VAL A 8 -12.17 31.09 17.94
N PRO A 9 -12.83 30.69 19.04
CA PRO A 9 -12.17 30.45 20.33
C PRO A 9 -11.03 29.44 20.14
N PHE A 10 -9.83 29.76 20.66
CA PHE A 10 -8.59 28.97 20.58
C PHE A 10 -8.63 27.58 21.27
N HIS A 11 -9.82 27.00 21.45
CA HIS A 11 -10.01 25.70 22.11
C HIS A 11 -9.91 24.52 21.15
N PHE A 12 -9.93 24.77 19.84
CA PHE A 12 -9.63 23.75 18.83
C PHE A 12 -8.22 23.97 18.31
N THR A 13 -7.29 23.15 18.78
CA THR A 13 -6.05 22.90 18.04
C THR A 13 -6.50 22.31 16.70
N HIS A 14 -6.52 23.14 15.65
CA HIS A 14 -6.80 22.72 14.29
C HIS A 14 -6.02 21.43 14.01
N PHE A 15 -6.64 20.45 13.38
CA PHE A 15 -6.00 19.16 13.08
C PHE A 15 -4.76 19.30 12.15
N TYR A 16 -4.55 20.50 11.58
CA TYR A 16 -3.29 21.02 11.06
C TYR A 16 -2.16 21.17 12.12
N GLY A 17 -2.43 20.86 13.39
CA GLY A 17 -1.67 21.25 14.58
C GLY A 17 -0.93 20.11 15.28
N VAL A 18 -0.99 18.87 14.78
CA VAL A 18 -0.15 17.78 15.33
C VAL A 18 1.33 18.01 15.04
N SER A 19 1.64 18.73 13.95
CA SER A 19 2.99 19.22 13.66
C SER A 19 3.51 20.24 14.69
N LYS A 20 2.60 20.98 15.35
CA LYS A 20 2.93 22.00 16.36
C LYS A 20 2.71 21.53 17.80
N ILE A 21 2.28 20.28 18.02
CA ILE A 21 1.92 19.74 19.34
C ILE A 21 3.04 19.93 20.37
N ALA A 22 4.29 19.63 19.99
CA ALA A 22 5.46 19.77 20.85
C ALA A 22 5.71 21.22 21.30
N THR A 23 5.31 22.20 20.48
CA THR A 23 5.49 23.63 20.79
C THR A 23 4.30 24.26 21.51
N GLN A 24 3.09 23.72 21.32
CA GLN A 24 1.86 24.31 21.88
C GLN A 24 1.42 23.62 23.19
N VAL A 25 1.65 22.32 23.30
CA VAL A 25 1.31 21.52 24.48
C VAL A 25 2.51 21.44 25.39
N THR A 26 2.60 22.40 26.31
CA THR A 26 3.58 22.41 27.38
C THR A 26 2.91 22.10 28.72
N GLU A 27 3.69 21.68 29.70
CA GLU A 27 3.21 21.42 31.06
C GLU A 27 2.51 22.64 31.69
N GLN A 28 2.98 23.86 31.37
CA GLN A 28 2.40 25.10 31.89
C GLN A 28 1.05 25.45 31.23
N ARG A 29 0.94 25.26 29.90
CA ARG A 29 -0.23 25.74 29.14
C ARG A 29 -1.36 24.72 29.10
N TYR A 30 -1.02 23.42 29.08
CA TYR A 30 -1.97 22.31 29.02
C TYR A 30 -1.47 21.11 29.85
N PRO A 31 -1.41 21.23 31.19
CA PRO A 31 -0.79 20.22 32.07
C PRO A 31 -1.39 18.81 31.92
N GLU A 32 -2.71 18.72 31.85
CA GLU A 32 -3.42 17.45 31.73
C GLU A 32 -3.15 16.75 30.39
N LEU A 33 -3.23 17.50 29.29
CA LEU A 33 -2.96 16.98 27.96
C LEU A 33 -1.48 16.60 27.80
N TYR A 34 -0.56 17.40 28.33
CA TYR A 34 0.86 17.12 28.33
C TYR A 34 1.16 15.79 29.04
N ARG A 35 0.65 15.62 30.26
CA ARG A 35 0.80 14.36 31.03
C ARG A 35 0.21 13.17 30.29
N HIS A 36 -0.96 13.32 29.68
CA HIS A 36 -1.57 12.24 28.90
C HIS A 36 -0.70 11.83 27.69
N LEU A 37 -0.23 12.80 26.90
CA LEU A 37 0.58 12.53 25.71
C LEU A 37 1.96 11.97 26.06
N VAL A 38 2.63 12.51 27.08
CA VAL A 38 3.91 11.97 27.59
C VAL A 38 3.71 10.58 28.18
N GLY A 39 2.63 10.34 28.92
CA GLY A 39 2.29 9.01 29.43
C GLY A 39 2.06 7.99 28.32
N LYS A 40 1.36 8.39 27.24
CA LYS A 40 1.04 7.52 26.10
C LYS A 40 2.23 7.26 25.17
N TYR A 41 3.05 8.26 24.89
CA TYR A 41 4.10 8.21 23.86
C TYR A 41 5.54 8.30 24.43
N GLY A 42 5.69 8.41 25.76
CA GLY A 42 6.96 8.52 26.48
C GLY A 42 7.60 9.91 26.45
N SER A 43 7.28 10.76 25.46
CA SER A 43 7.71 12.15 25.39
C SER A 43 6.84 12.94 24.42
N ILE A 44 6.80 14.28 24.56
CA ILE A 44 6.00 15.12 23.66
C ILE A 44 6.53 15.11 22.21
N GLU A 45 7.84 14.90 22.02
CA GLU A 45 8.46 14.81 20.70
C GLU A 45 8.10 13.53 19.94
N ARG A 46 7.68 12.49 20.66
CA ARG A 46 7.27 11.20 20.09
C ARG A 46 5.79 11.15 19.69
N VAL A 47 5.04 12.24 19.91
CA VAL A 47 3.65 12.32 19.43
C VAL A 47 3.67 12.25 17.90
N PRO A 48 2.93 11.31 17.27
CA PRO A 48 2.94 11.16 15.82
C PRO A 48 2.53 12.44 15.10
N LYS A 49 3.39 12.91 14.18
CA LYS A 49 3.16 14.11 13.38
C LYS A 49 2.51 13.72 12.05
N VAL A 50 1.50 14.49 11.63
CA VAL A 50 0.71 14.21 10.41
C VAL A 50 1.40 14.69 9.12
N ALA A 51 2.49 15.48 9.23
CA ALA A 51 3.01 16.30 8.13
C ALA A 51 3.19 15.58 6.77
N ASP A 52 3.51 14.29 6.76
CA ASP A 52 3.71 13.50 5.53
C ASP A 52 2.80 12.26 5.43
N ARG A 53 1.68 12.21 6.17
CA ARG A 53 0.78 11.05 6.21
C ARG A 53 -0.68 11.47 6.10
N PHE A 54 -1.47 10.65 5.42
CA PHE A 54 -2.92 10.78 5.44
C PHE A 54 -3.49 10.39 6.80
N LEU A 55 -4.71 10.81 7.08
CA LEU A 55 -5.42 10.44 8.30
C LEU A 55 -6.46 9.37 7.97
N ARG A 56 -6.52 8.32 8.80
CA ARG A 56 -7.50 7.24 8.68
C ARG A 56 -8.08 6.97 10.06
N ASN A 57 -9.38 6.70 10.13
CA ASN A 57 -10.01 6.30 11.39
C ASN A 57 -9.54 4.91 11.83
N ALA A 58 -9.43 4.71 13.15
CA ALA A 58 -9.26 3.41 13.77
C ALA A 58 -10.45 2.49 13.44
N GLY A 59 -10.15 1.20 13.30
CA GLY A 59 -11.11 0.19 12.85
C GLY A 59 -10.40 -0.98 12.17
N ASN A 60 -11.08 -2.11 11.99
CA ASN A 60 -10.52 -3.33 11.38
C ASN A 60 -9.17 -3.78 11.98
N GLY A 61 -9.03 -3.66 13.31
CA GLY A 61 -7.80 -4.03 14.03
C GLY A 61 -6.72 -2.95 14.10
N LEU A 62 -6.94 -1.77 13.51
CA LEU A 62 -6.02 -0.64 13.59
C LEU A 62 -6.21 0.15 14.89
N SER A 63 -5.10 0.54 15.53
CA SER A 63 -5.11 1.29 16.79
C SER A 63 -4.74 2.77 16.60
N VAL A 64 -5.34 3.65 17.39
CA VAL A 64 -5.04 5.09 17.39
C VAL A 64 -3.55 5.35 17.65
N GLY A 65 -2.90 6.10 16.76
CA GLY A 65 -1.48 6.40 16.80
C GLY A 65 -0.60 5.43 16.01
N GLN A 66 -1.15 4.33 15.49
CA GLN A 66 -0.46 3.44 14.56
C GLN A 66 -0.13 4.19 13.26
N THR A 67 1.04 3.90 12.70
CA THR A 67 1.38 4.34 11.34
C THR A 67 1.25 3.18 10.38
N GLN A 68 0.88 3.49 9.15
CA GLN A 68 0.95 2.53 8.05
C GLN A 68 1.71 3.17 6.87
N GLU A 69 2.54 2.37 6.18
CA GLU A 69 3.21 2.77 4.91
C GLU A 69 2.29 2.58 3.72
N ASP A 70 2.56 3.23 2.59
CA ASP A 70 1.76 3.01 1.38
C ASP A 70 1.80 1.54 0.92
N GLU A 71 0.70 1.10 0.33
CA GLU A 71 0.54 -0.26 -0.15
C GLU A 71 -0.37 -0.25 -1.38
N PHE A 72 -0.02 -1.06 -2.38
CA PHE A 72 -0.91 -1.35 -3.50
C PHE A 72 -1.51 -2.74 -3.31
N LYS A 73 -2.82 -2.86 -3.57
CA LYS A 73 -3.51 -4.14 -3.52
C LYS A 73 -2.85 -5.12 -4.49
N ARG A 74 -2.84 -6.39 -4.08
CA ARG A 74 -2.25 -7.48 -4.86
C ARG A 74 -2.82 -7.49 -6.27
N HIS A 75 -1.92 -7.53 -7.24
CA HIS A 75 -2.24 -7.50 -8.66
C HIS A 75 -1.18 -8.22 -9.49
N VAL A 76 -1.54 -8.48 -10.74
CA VAL A 76 -0.73 -9.15 -11.75
C VAL A 76 -0.69 -8.29 -13.00
N HIS A 77 0.37 -8.44 -13.79
CA HIS A 77 0.48 -7.83 -15.09
C HIS A 77 0.38 -8.90 -16.18
N LYS A 78 -0.32 -8.58 -17.27
CA LYS A 78 -0.31 -9.43 -18.46
C LYS A 78 1.12 -9.51 -18.98
N VAL A 79 1.50 -10.71 -19.40
CA VAL A 79 2.80 -10.91 -20.04
C VAL A 79 2.61 -11.30 -21.49
N PRO A 80 3.43 -10.75 -22.39
CA PRO A 80 3.47 -11.22 -23.75
C PRO A 80 4.00 -12.65 -23.73
N ILE A 81 3.31 -13.52 -24.45
CA ILE A 81 3.90 -14.78 -24.92
C ILE A 81 4.15 -14.52 -26.40
N ASP A 82 5.42 -14.33 -26.75
CA ASP A 82 5.77 -13.93 -28.10
C ASP A 82 5.37 -15.03 -29.10
N TYR A 83 5.03 -14.66 -30.33
CA TYR A 83 4.72 -15.61 -31.41
C TYR A 83 5.94 -16.49 -31.75
N ASP A 84 7.14 -16.06 -31.31
CA ASP A 84 8.42 -16.79 -31.40
C ASP A 84 8.80 -17.48 -30.06
N SER A 85 7.84 -17.66 -29.15
CA SER A 85 7.93 -18.49 -27.94
C SER A 85 8.08 -19.99 -28.26
N TRP A 86 8.50 -20.35 -29.47
CA TRP A 86 9.03 -21.67 -29.74
C TRP A 86 10.42 -21.71 -29.13
N PHE A 87 10.47 -21.89 -27.81
CA PHE A 87 11.69 -22.23 -27.12
C PHE A 87 12.12 -23.60 -27.63
N ASN A 88 12.89 -23.61 -28.71
CA ASN A 88 13.46 -24.80 -29.31
C ASN A 88 14.67 -25.28 -28.52
N ASP A 89 15.11 -24.51 -27.53
CA ASP A 89 16.23 -24.79 -26.66
C ASP A 89 15.93 -24.38 -25.21
N SER A 90 16.32 -25.24 -24.27
CA SER A 90 16.09 -25.06 -22.83
C SER A 90 16.81 -23.83 -22.24
N SER A 91 17.82 -23.28 -22.93
CA SER A 91 18.55 -22.07 -22.52
C SER A 91 17.75 -20.78 -22.70
N GLN A 92 16.83 -20.74 -23.67
CA GLN A 92 15.98 -19.58 -23.92
C GLN A 92 14.83 -19.49 -22.89
N GLY A 93 14.49 -20.65 -22.35
CA GLY A 93 13.31 -20.82 -21.53
C GLY A 93 13.53 -20.86 -20.04
N SER A 94 14.60 -21.51 -19.59
CA SER A 94 14.86 -21.89 -18.18
C SER A 94 14.84 -20.76 -17.13
N LYS A 95 14.65 -19.50 -17.54
CA LYS A 95 14.49 -18.32 -16.67
C LYS A 95 13.08 -17.73 -16.68
N SER A 96 12.14 -18.28 -17.44
CA SER A 96 10.76 -17.82 -17.51
C SER A 96 9.91 -18.50 -16.43
N PRO A 97 9.32 -17.75 -15.48
CA PRO A 97 8.38 -18.31 -14.51
C PRO A 97 7.03 -18.73 -15.14
N TYR A 98 6.84 -18.44 -16.43
CA TYR A 98 5.59 -18.64 -17.17
C TYR A 98 5.51 -20.01 -17.87
N PHE A 99 6.64 -20.72 -18.03
CA PHE A 99 6.71 -21.93 -18.82
C PHE A 99 7.65 -22.96 -18.19
N ASP A 100 7.21 -24.21 -18.14
CA ASP A 100 8.03 -25.34 -17.74
C ASP A 100 8.61 -26.03 -18.99
N TYR A 101 9.93 -25.90 -19.16
CA TYR A 101 10.66 -26.43 -20.31
C TYR A 101 10.91 -27.93 -20.24
N THR A 102 10.66 -28.56 -19.09
CA THR A 102 10.78 -30.01 -18.97
C THR A 102 9.53 -30.72 -19.46
N THR A 103 8.37 -30.07 -19.32
CA THR A 103 7.06 -30.60 -19.72
C THR A 103 6.47 -29.91 -20.94
N PHE A 104 7.11 -28.85 -21.44
CA PHE A 104 6.59 -27.96 -22.48
C PHE A 104 5.17 -27.45 -22.18
N ALA A 105 4.88 -27.26 -20.89
CA ALA A 105 3.59 -26.81 -20.41
C ALA A 105 3.67 -25.38 -19.89
N GLN A 106 2.60 -24.62 -20.11
CA GLN A 106 2.43 -23.34 -19.42
C GLN A 106 2.27 -23.57 -17.92
N SER A 107 2.78 -22.63 -17.14
CA SER A 107 2.62 -22.67 -15.68
C SER A 107 1.14 -22.72 -15.29
N SER A 108 0.79 -23.61 -14.35
CA SER A 108 -0.57 -23.68 -13.79
C SER A 108 -0.98 -22.39 -13.07
N ASP A 109 -0.02 -21.51 -12.79
CA ASP A 109 -0.21 -20.16 -12.29
C ASP A 109 -0.67 -19.16 -13.37
N LEU A 110 -0.99 -19.59 -14.59
CA LEU A 110 -1.57 -18.72 -15.62
C LEU A 110 -3.07 -18.98 -15.78
N TRP A 111 -3.84 -17.93 -16.07
CA TRP A 111 -5.15 -18.06 -16.70
C TRP A 111 -4.94 -18.25 -18.19
N SER A 112 -4.70 -19.50 -18.60
CA SER A 112 -4.80 -19.89 -20.00
C SER A 112 -5.94 -20.88 -20.18
N THR A 113 -6.77 -20.61 -21.19
CA THR A 113 -7.79 -21.53 -21.69
C THR A 113 -7.20 -22.32 -22.85
N LEU A 114 -6.10 -23.04 -22.61
CA LEU A 114 -5.59 -23.94 -23.64
C LEU A 114 -6.38 -25.25 -23.57
N GLY A 115 -7.47 -25.32 -24.33
CA GLY A 115 -7.72 -26.55 -25.08
C GLY A 115 -6.56 -26.69 -26.05
N TYR A 116 -6.00 -27.88 -26.18
CA TYR A 116 -4.92 -28.16 -27.14
C TYR A 116 -5.49 -28.00 -28.56
N ASP A 117 -5.45 -26.80 -29.11
CA ASP A 117 -5.49 -26.58 -30.54
C ASP A 117 -4.08 -26.22 -31.01
N ASN A 118 -3.75 -26.54 -32.26
CA ASN A 118 -2.41 -26.27 -32.79
C ASN A 118 -2.22 -24.76 -33.12
N ALA A 119 -2.87 -23.85 -32.39
CA ALA A 119 -2.94 -22.43 -32.70
C ALA A 119 -2.52 -21.53 -31.52
N ASP A 120 -1.46 -21.91 -30.80
CA ASP A 120 -0.81 -21.08 -29.78
C ASP A 120 -0.45 -19.65 -30.28
N GLY A 121 -0.43 -19.42 -31.59
CA GLY A 121 -0.21 -18.12 -32.22
C GLY A 121 -1.34 -17.09 -32.09
N ASP A 122 -2.55 -17.44 -31.67
CA ASP A 122 -3.64 -16.45 -31.53
C ASP A 122 -3.63 -15.72 -30.17
N ASN A 123 -2.93 -16.27 -29.18
CA ASN A 123 -2.85 -15.70 -27.84
C ASN A 123 -1.55 -14.90 -27.67
N GLY A 124 -1.56 -13.62 -28.03
CA GLY A 124 -0.37 -12.76 -27.86
C GLY A 124 -0.04 -12.40 -26.40
N PHE A 125 -0.93 -12.71 -25.44
CA PHE A 125 -0.74 -12.40 -24.02
C PHE A 125 -1.42 -13.42 -23.12
N VAL A 126 -0.79 -13.72 -21.99
CA VAL A 126 -1.39 -14.48 -20.88
C VAL A 126 -1.46 -13.64 -19.62
N SER A 127 -2.41 -13.99 -18.74
CA SER A 127 -2.59 -13.31 -17.46
C SER A 127 -2.21 -14.28 -16.32
N PRO A 128 -1.23 -13.95 -15.47
CA PRO A 128 -0.89 -14.77 -14.31
C PRO A 128 -1.97 -14.72 -13.25
N LYS A 129 -2.18 -15.81 -12.50
CA LYS A 129 -3.06 -15.92 -11.34
C LYS A 129 -2.66 -14.94 -10.25
N ASP A 130 -3.63 -14.34 -9.57
CA ASP A 130 -3.39 -13.47 -8.41
C ASP A 130 -2.83 -14.24 -7.21
N THR A 131 -2.97 -15.56 -7.20
CA THR A 131 -2.33 -16.48 -6.25
C THR A 131 -0.90 -16.87 -6.62
N SER A 132 -0.42 -16.49 -7.80
CA SER A 132 0.90 -16.90 -8.29
C SER A 132 2.03 -16.12 -7.64
N GLN A 133 3.25 -16.64 -7.77
CA GLN A 133 4.48 -15.91 -7.41
C GLN A 133 4.70 -14.61 -8.22
N MET A 134 3.95 -14.42 -9.30
CA MET A 134 4.02 -13.25 -10.18
C MET A 134 3.12 -12.12 -9.71
N ALA A 135 2.27 -12.37 -8.71
CA ALA A 135 1.44 -11.35 -8.09
C ALA A 135 2.27 -10.49 -7.12
N THR A 136 2.21 -9.19 -7.31
CA THR A 136 2.91 -8.20 -6.46
C THR A 136 1.89 -7.38 -5.67
N GLY A 137 2.35 -6.69 -4.62
CA GLY A 137 1.47 -5.93 -3.72
C GLY A 137 0.92 -6.77 -2.57
N GLY A 138 0.05 -6.16 -1.78
CA GLY A 138 -0.48 -6.73 -0.54
C GLY A 138 -2.00 -6.69 -0.43
N ASN A 139 -2.54 -6.46 0.76
CA ASN A 139 -3.96 -6.71 1.01
C ASN A 139 -4.86 -5.52 0.65
N GLU A 140 -4.31 -4.31 0.57
CA GLU A 140 -5.09 -3.07 0.41
C GLU A 140 -4.36 -2.08 -0.50
N THR A 141 -5.12 -1.27 -1.25
CA THR A 141 -4.59 -0.06 -1.92
C THR A 141 -4.83 1.12 -1.00
N ARG A 142 -3.77 1.69 -0.44
CA ARG A 142 -3.85 2.79 0.52
C ARG A 142 -2.57 3.63 0.51
N PRO A 143 -2.66 4.95 0.75
CA PRO A 143 -1.48 5.76 0.98
C PRO A 143 -0.93 5.52 2.39
N LYS A 144 0.30 6.00 2.64
CA LYS A 144 0.85 6.07 4.00
C LYS A 144 -0.06 6.93 4.89
N SER A 145 -0.32 6.44 6.10
CA SER A 145 -1.33 7.04 6.99
C SER A 145 -0.95 6.98 8.47
N LEU A 146 -1.54 7.88 9.24
CA LEU A 146 -1.62 7.85 10.69
C LEU A 146 -3.06 7.52 11.09
N ILE A 147 -3.23 6.57 12.01
CA ILE A 147 -4.53 6.13 12.48
C ILE A 147 -5.02 6.98 13.66
N LEU A 148 -6.29 7.40 13.63
CA LEU A 148 -6.94 8.25 14.62
C LEU A 148 -8.13 7.61 15.32
#